data_AF-A0A1F6N237-F1
#
_entry.id   AF-A0A1F6N237-F1
#
_cell.length_a   1.000
_cell.length_b   1.000
_cell.length_c   1.000
_cell.angle_alpha   90.00
_cell.angle_beta   90.00
_cell.angle_gamma   90.00
#
_symmetry.space_group_name_H-M   'P 1'
#
loop_
_entity.id
_entity.type
_entity.pdbx_description
1 polymer ?
#
loop_
_entity_poly.entity_id
_entity_poly.type
_entity_poly.pdbx_seq_one_letter_code
_entity_poly.pdbx_strand_id
1 'polypeptide(L)'
;MNAINYWRQNKKWNLCLGKIGTVFSCTKIYASGSEQNNIIPYFFCIVDFADGGRFELMACANEEINIGDHVQCVLRKIGTGDKKNIIAYGPKIKKYENSQGIFPRQSNPER
;
A
#
# COMPACT_ATOMS: atom_id res chain seq x y z
N MET A 1 -20.24 -10.05 -2.44
CA MET A 1 -19.34 -9.79 -3.59
C MET A 1 -19.39 -10.96 -4.58
N ASN A 2 -19.34 -10.75 -5.90
CA ASN A 2 -19.06 -11.80 -6.91
C ASN A 2 -17.76 -11.43 -7.67
N ALA A 3 -17.21 -12.36 -8.45
CA ALA A 3 -15.89 -12.19 -9.07
C ALA A 3 -15.85 -11.03 -10.08
N ILE A 4 -16.92 -10.85 -10.86
CA ILE A 4 -17.03 -9.79 -11.86
C ILE A 4 -17.04 -8.41 -11.19
N ASN A 5 -17.84 -8.24 -10.14
CA ASN A 5 -17.92 -6.97 -9.42
C ASN A 5 -16.61 -6.66 -8.68
N TYR A 6 -15.97 -7.68 -8.10
CA TYR A 6 -14.65 -7.54 -7.49
C TYR A 6 -13.61 -7.05 -8.49
N TRP A 7 -13.52 -7.66 -9.68
CA TRP A 7 -12.58 -7.20 -10.71
C TRP A 7 -12.88 -5.77 -11.18
N ARG A 8 -14.16 -5.44 -11.44
CA ARG A 8 -14.56 -4.11 -11.93
C ARG A 8 -14.22 -2.99 -10.94
N GLN A 9 -14.44 -3.20 -9.64
CA GLN A 9 -14.15 -2.20 -8.61
C GLN A 9 -12.65 -1.94 -8.43
N ASN A 10 -11.81 -2.93 -8.76
CA ASN A 10 -10.39 -2.93 -8.47
C ASN A 10 -9.49 -2.64 -9.70
N LYS A 11 -10.08 -2.23 -10.82
CA LYS A 11 -9.35 -1.92 -12.07
C LYS A 11 -8.25 -0.87 -11.92
N LYS A 12 -8.36 0.01 -10.92
CA LYS A 12 -7.44 1.12 -10.70
C LYS A 12 -6.17 0.73 -9.94
N TRP A 13 -6.04 -0.51 -9.47
CA TRP A 13 -4.86 -0.92 -8.70
C TRP A 13 -3.57 -0.93 -9.52
N ASN A 14 -3.67 -1.09 -10.84
CA ASN A 14 -2.53 -0.95 -11.75
C ASN A 14 -1.86 0.43 -11.66
N LEU A 15 -2.57 1.44 -11.15
CA LEU A 15 -2.04 2.79 -10.97
C LEU A 15 -1.06 2.89 -9.80
N CYS A 16 -1.10 2.00 -8.81
CA CYS A 16 -0.21 2.08 -7.65
C CYS A 16 0.60 0.80 -7.42
N LEU A 17 0.10 -0.39 -7.77
CA LEU A 17 0.75 -1.66 -7.47
C LEU A 17 2.20 -1.73 -7.98
N GLY A 18 3.12 -2.16 -7.09
CA GLY A 18 4.55 -2.31 -7.36
C GLY A 18 5.34 -1.00 -7.37
N LYS A 19 4.66 0.15 -7.45
CA LYS A 19 5.31 1.46 -7.51
C LYS A 19 5.81 1.89 -6.14
N ILE A 20 6.85 2.72 -6.19
CA ILE A 20 7.41 3.40 -5.04
C ILE A 20 6.80 4.80 -4.98
N GLY A 21 6.41 5.21 -3.78
CA GLY A 21 5.90 6.54 -3.49
C GLY A 21 6.47 7.09 -2.20
N THR A 22 6.06 8.30 -1.87
CA THR A 22 6.44 9.00 -0.65
C THR A 22 5.20 9.29 0.18
N VAL A 23 5.28 9.04 1.48
CA VAL A 23 4.17 9.31 2.40
C VAL A 23 3.99 10.82 2.56
N PHE A 24 2.88 11.34 2.07
CA PHE A 24 2.49 12.75 2.19
C PHE A 24 1.91 13.04 3.58
N SER A 25 1.06 12.14 4.09
CA SER A 25 0.44 12.25 5.41
C SER A 25 0.14 10.85 5.94
N CYS A 26 0.17 10.67 7.25
CA CYS A 26 -0.18 9.41 7.89
C CYS A 26 -0.85 9.62 9.25
N THR A 27 -1.72 8.69 9.62
CA THR A 27 -2.32 8.62 10.95
C THR A 27 -2.22 7.20 11.49
N LYS A 28 -1.93 7.08 12.80
CA LYS A 28 -1.91 5.80 13.50
C LYS A 28 -3.28 5.56 14.12
N ILE A 29 -3.93 4.49 13.68
CA ILE A 29 -5.27 4.10 14.11
C ILE A 29 -5.16 3.13 15.29
N TYR A 30 -5.81 3.48 16.39
CA TYR A 30 -5.86 2.69 17.63
C TYR A 30 -7.22 2.02 17.89
N ALA A 31 -8.24 2.38 17.12
CA ALA A 31 -9.59 1.82 17.22
C ALA A 31 -10.18 1.68 15.81
N SER A 32 -10.74 0.52 15.50
CA SER A 32 -11.37 0.23 14.20
C SER A 32 -12.69 -0.52 14.37
N GLY A 33 -13.41 -0.73 13.27
CA GLY A 33 -14.52 -1.68 13.26
C GLY A 33 -14.05 -3.11 13.59
N SER A 34 -15.00 -3.97 13.97
CA SER A 34 -14.76 -5.35 14.42
C SER A 34 -13.87 -6.17 13.49
N GLU A 35 -13.92 -5.92 12.18
CA GLU A 35 -13.18 -6.67 11.16
C GLU A 35 -11.67 -6.37 11.11
N GLN A 36 -11.21 -5.27 11.71
CA GLN A 36 -9.78 -4.89 11.71
C GLN A 36 -9.13 -4.95 13.09
N ASN A 37 -9.83 -5.45 14.13
CA ASN A 37 -9.28 -5.53 15.49
C ASN A 37 -7.96 -6.32 15.59
N ASN A 38 -7.77 -7.32 14.74
CA ASN A 38 -6.57 -8.17 14.74
C ASN A 38 -5.31 -7.48 14.18
N ILE A 39 -5.46 -6.28 13.60
CA ILE A 39 -4.34 -5.53 12.97
C ILE A 39 -4.14 -4.16 13.61
N ILE A 40 -4.83 -3.85 14.71
CA ILE A 40 -4.58 -2.64 15.49
C ILE A 40 -3.28 -2.82 16.29
N PRO A 41 -2.42 -1.78 16.41
CA PRO A 41 -2.50 -0.50 15.70
C PRO A 41 -1.96 -0.62 14.27
N TYR A 42 -2.53 0.17 13.35
CA TYR A 42 -2.04 0.28 11.98
C TYR A 42 -1.98 1.72 11.50
N PHE A 43 -1.20 1.98 10.45
CA PHE A 43 -1.16 3.29 9.81
C PHE A 43 -2.09 3.36 8.61
N PHE A 44 -2.76 4.50 8.46
CA PHE A 44 -3.46 4.88 7.24
C PHE A 44 -2.78 6.11 6.65
N CYS A 45 -2.46 6.08 5.36
CA CYS A 45 -1.54 7.01 4.75
C CYS A 45 -2.06 7.56 3.43
N ILE A 46 -1.76 8.82 3.16
CA ILE A 46 -1.82 9.44 1.83
C ILE A 46 -0.43 9.33 1.24
N VAL A 47 -0.31 8.72 0.06
CA VAL A 47 0.98 8.47 -0.62
C VAL A 47 0.95 9.08 -2.00
N ASP A 48 1.99 9.84 -2.31
CA ASP A 48 2.27 10.36 -3.65
C ASP A 48 3.18 9.38 -4.38
N PHE A 49 2.70 8.82 -5.50
CA PHE A 49 3.50 7.99 -6.38
C PHE A 49 4.16 8.85 -7.47
N ALA A 50 5.35 8.44 -7.91
CA ALA A 50 6.21 9.22 -8.81
C ALA A 50 5.55 9.59 -10.16
N ASP A 51 4.52 8.87 -10.58
CA ASP A 51 3.74 9.14 -11.80
C ASP A 51 2.54 10.09 -11.56
N GLY A 52 2.51 10.79 -10.43
CA GLY A 52 1.57 11.87 -10.12
C GLY A 52 0.27 11.41 -9.45
N GLY A 53 0.11 10.11 -9.17
CA GLY A 53 -1.06 9.58 -8.49
C GLY A 53 -0.97 9.73 -6.96
N ARG A 54 -1.98 10.33 -6.32
CA ARG A 54 -2.15 10.35 -4.87
C ARG A 54 -3.17 9.31 -4.43
N PHE A 55 -2.79 8.42 -3.51
CA PHE A 55 -3.66 7.35 -3.03
C PHE A 55 -3.72 7.28 -1.50
N GLU A 56 -4.91 6.97 -1.00
CA GLU A 56 -5.15 6.61 0.39
C GLU A 56 -4.98 5.10 0.57
N LEU A 57 -4.01 4.68 1.36
CA LEU A 57 -3.64 3.27 1.53
C LEU A 57 -3.33 2.96 3.00
N MET A 58 -3.70 1.77 3.42
CA MET A 58 -3.33 1.22 4.73
C MET A 58 -1.92 0.63 4.67
N ALA A 59 -1.13 0.81 5.73
CA ALA A 59 0.14 0.13 5.88
C ALA A 59 -0.06 -1.38 6.17
N CYS A 60 0.99 -2.16 5.89
CA CYS A 60 1.06 -3.53 6.38
C CYS A 60 1.08 -3.53 7.91
N ALA A 61 0.64 -4.64 8.52
CA ALA A 61 0.67 -4.77 9.97
C ALA A 61 2.11 -4.64 10.49
N ASN A 62 2.26 -4.03 11.67
CA ASN A 62 3.55 -3.78 12.33
C ASN A 62 4.52 -2.86 11.58
N GLU A 63 4.09 -2.18 10.52
CA GLU A 63 4.87 -1.10 9.92
C GLU A 63 4.79 0.15 10.79
N GLU A 64 5.93 0.78 11.07
CA GLU A 64 5.96 2.15 11.57
C GLU A 64 6.15 3.09 10.39
N ILE A 65 5.23 4.02 10.17
CA ILE A 65 5.25 4.93 9.03
C ILE A 65 5.30 6.37 9.51
N ASN A 66 6.20 7.15 8.93
CA ASN A 66 6.31 8.60 9.12
C ASN A 66 6.09 9.34 7.80
N ILE A 67 5.74 10.63 7.90
CA ILE A 67 5.70 11.53 6.75
C ILE A 67 7.11 11.61 6.14
N GLY A 68 7.18 11.52 4.80
CA GLY A 68 8.44 11.51 4.05
C GLY A 68 9.03 10.12 3.83
N ASP A 69 8.53 9.06 4.50
CA ASP A 69 9.02 7.70 4.26
C ASP A 69 8.77 7.28 2.80
N HIS A 70 9.76 6.61 2.20
CA HIS A 70 9.58 5.90 0.95
C HIS A 70 8.89 4.57 1.20
N VAL A 71 7.84 4.30 0.43
CA VAL A 71 7.01 3.11 0.57
C VAL A 71 6.71 2.48 -0.78
N GLN A 72 6.53 1.16 -0.79
CA GLN A 72 6.11 0.43 -1.97
C GLN A 72 4.67 -0.04 -1.81
N CYS A 73 3.86 0.14 -2.85
CA CYS A 73 2.52 -0.44 -2.88
C CYS A 73 2.59 -1.94 -3.18
N VAL A 74 1.98 -2.75 -2.32
CA VAL A 74 1.97 -4.21 -2.37
C VAL A 74 0.53 -4.73 -2.29
N LEU A 75 0.28 -5.88 -2.93
CA LEU A 75 -1.00 -6.56 -2.81
C LEU A 75 -1.03 -7.43 -1.54
N ARG A 76 -2.07 -7.29 -0.73
CA ARG A 76 -2.27 -8.08 0.49
C ARG A 76 -3.68 -8.61 0.59
N LYS A 77 -3.86 -9.73 1.29
CA LYS A 77 -5.18 -10.24 1.68
C LYS A 77 -5.80 -9.26 2.68
N ILE A 78 -7.03 -8.82 2.43
CA ILE A 78 -7.76 -7.86 3.27
C ILE A 78 -8.92 -8.50 4.06
N GLY A 79 -9.26 -9.76 3.77
CA GLY A 79 -10.25 -10.52 4.52
C GLY A 79 -10.39 -11.96 4.04
N THR A 80 -10.97 -12.82 4.89
CA THR A 80 -11.54 -14.10 4.48
C THR A 80 -12.95 -13.84 3.99
N GLY A 81 -13.17 -13.86 2.67
CA GLY A 81 -14.46 -13.49 2.10
C GLY A 81 -15.62 -14.26 2.71
N ASP A 82 -16.69 -13.54 3.04
CA ASP A 82 -17.94 -14.12 3.53
C ASP A 82 -18.48 -15.16 2.56
N LYS A 83 -18.57 -16.43 2.99
CA LYS A 83 -19.42 -17.54 2.48
C LYS A 83 -19.52 -17.75 0.95
N LYS A 84 -18.80 -17.00 0.11
CA LYS A 84 -18.98 -16.85 -1.35
C LYS A 84 -17.68 -17.08 -2.14
N ASN A 85 -16.71 -17.81 -1.58
CA ASN A 85 -15.52 -18.37 -2.25
C ASN A 85 -14.51 -17.37 -2.86
N ILE A 86 -14.61 -16.06 -2.61
CA ILE A 86 -13.64 -15.08 -3.12
C ILE A 86 -12.76 -14.60 -1.98
N ILE A 87 -11.46 -14.87 -2.09
CA ILE A 87 -10.46 -14.30 -1.19
C ILE A 87 -10.20 -12.85 -1.63
N ALA A 88 -10.57 -11.89 -0.78
CA ALA A 88 -10.39 -10.48 -1.08
C ALA A 88 -8.94 -10.06 -0.84
N TYR A 89 -8.30 -9.58 -1.90
CA TYR A 89 -7.05 -8.82 -1.85
C TYR A 89 -7.31 -7.31 -1.93
N GLY A 90 -6.32 -6.51 -1.59
CA GLY A 90 -6.30 -5.06 -1.73
C GLY A 90 -4.89 -4.48 -1.63
N PRO A 91 -4.66 -3.27 -2.19
CA PRO A 91 -3.38 -2.59 -2.11
C PRO A 91 -3.12 -2.10 -0.67
N LYS A 92 -1.89 -2.29 -0.23
CA LYS A 92 -1.34 -1.76 1.02
C LYS A 92 0.04 -1.18 0.75
N ILE A 93 0.59 -0.45 1.71
CA ILE A 93 1.97 0.03 1.65
C ILE A 93 2.86 -0.71 2.64
N LYS A 94 4.13 -0.86 2.29
CA LYS A 94 5.20 -1.29 3.19
C LYS A 94 6.37 -0.33 3.04
N LYS A 95 7.21 -0.17 4.07
CA LYS A 95 8.46 0.59 3.91
C LYS A 95 9.29 0.03 2.76
N TYR A 96 9.78 0.95 1.92
CA TYR A 96 10.71 0.62 0.85
C TYR A 96 12.12 0.73 1.40
N GLU A 97 12.67 -0.40 1.83
CA GLU A 97 14.09 -0.49 2.09
C GLU A 97 14.80 -0.66 0.76
N ASN A 98 15.60 0.34 0.38
CA ASN A 98 16.45 0.24 -0.78
C ASN A 98 17.56 -0.76 -0.42
N SER A 99 17.33 -2.05 -0.65
CA SER A 99 18.36 -3.08 -0.60
C SER A 99 19.33 -2.85 -1.77
N GLN A 100 20.15 -1.81 -1.67
CA GLN A 100 21.25 -1.58 -2.59
C GLN A 100 22.40 -2.52 -2.23
N GLY A 101 22.30 -3.73 -2.75
CA GLY A 101 23.40 -4.32 -3.49
C GLY A 101 22.87 -4.63 -4.87
N ILE A 102 23.42 -3.99 -5.91
CA ILE A 102 23.09 -4.16 -7.34
C ILE A 102 21.89 -3.33 -7.80
N PHE A 103 22.07 -2.02 -8.00
CA PHE A 103 21.97 -1.41 -9.34
C PHE A 103 22.84 -0.14 -9.35
N PRO A 104 23.68 0.06 -10.38
CA PRO A 104 24.63 1.16 -10.39
C PRO A 104 23.88 2.50 -10.40
N ARG A 105 24.32 3.43 -9.54
CA ARG A 105 23.98 4.86 -9.70
C ARG A 105 24.23 5.20 -11.16
N GLN A 106 23.18 5.59 -11.89
CA GLN A 106 23.41 6.32 -13.13
C GLN A 106 24.20 7.57 -12.74
N SER A 107 25.46 7.60 -13.17
CA SER A 107 26.28 8.79 -13.12
C SER A 107 25.53 9.89 -13.83
N ASN A 108 25.22 10.96 -13.09
CA ASN A 108 24.65 12.18 -13.63
C ASN A 108 25.53 12.67 -14.79
N PRO A 109 25.03 12.79 -16.04
CA PRO A 109 25.81 13.34 -17.11
C PRO A 109 25.60 14.86 -17.11
N GLU A 110 26.28 15.57 -16.20
CA GLU A 110 26.50 17.01 -16.37
C GLU A 110 27.92 17.37 -15.97
N ARG A 111 28.82 17.38 -16.97
CA ARG A 111 29.79 18.43 -17.29
C ARG A 111 30.59 18.07 -18.53
#